data_AF-A0ABD6E852-F1
#
_entry.id   AF-A0ABD6E852-F1
#
_cell.length_a   1.000
_cell.length_b   1.000
_cell.length_c   1.000
_cell.angle_alpha   90.00
_cell.angle_beta   90.00
_cell.angle_gamma   90.00
#
_symmetry.space_group_name_H-M   'P 1'
#
loop_
_entity.id
_entity.type
_entity.pdbx_description
1 polymer ?
#
loop_
_entity_poly.entity_id
_entity_poly.type
_entity_poly.pdbx_seq_one_letter_code
_entity_poly.pdbx_strand_id
1 'polypeptide(L)'
;MERQLGIYSLHSEKSGHLSSVGYEAEVSYPSSIKERPRFVMPVYMPVEEVNSWERNILSQELTGETSSSIAVSFLFKQLQKIKATLDDDWTSFGITIGRKGETITPLSLINITPDPQADPQGTLLSNLETDNALMAKCLMVYRLSQAPQNQSSYIEDLMKRLTKLFRSFPYELSEPRGVKNPIHWIHDINYCALVGVLDMFLSKFPCHEFEKLRGCTLVARYKDCVILPSINQTAKALRIEPEVLPTYIFDQDVHDDLLRVNDQSDEQEMKKKDSYFPYMKELRLVSRSPYSASLNPNLFMWCHFIGTLVGKKRSINAKFINCDNPQMLLVEAAYITYYLLKSSLQIYCVRFVGTEAEREILVKSLKNIEKPMTPSEIFYQMEFCEYRLSDEIKEFFAISIKSIVAPRPNSVGAYVKQYFLTIEYQ
;
A
#
# COMPACT_ATOMS: atom_id res chain seq x y z
N MET A 1 36.42 3.36 9.88
CA MET A 1 37.56 3.03 8.99
C MET A 1 37.14 1.79 8.22
N GLU A 2 36.53 1.97 7.05
CA GLU A 2 36.06 0.85 6.23
C GLU A 2 37.26 0.02 5.80
N ARG A 3 37.30 -1.25 6.18
CA ARG A 3 38.28 -2.20 5.63
C ARG A 3 37.89 -2.46 4.18
N GLN A 4 38.59 -1.81 3.24
CA GLN A 4 38.49 -2.17 1.83
C GLN A 4 39.07 -3.58 1.64
N LEU A 5 38.19 -4.56 1.42
CA LEU A 5 38.58 -5.92 1.06
C LEU A 5 39.19 -5.90 -0.36
N GLY A 6 40.40 -6.40 -0.51
CA GLY A 6 41.05 -6.59 -1.81
C GLY A 6 40.61 -7.91 -2.45
N ILE A 7 40.38 -7.90 -3.75
CA ILE A 7 40.20 -9.10 -4.57
C ILE A 7 41.51 -9.40 -5.26
N TYR A 8 41.97 -10.64 -5.18
CA TYR A 8 43.21 -11.09 -5.77
C TYR A 8 42.94 -12.20 -6.78
N SER A 9 43.35 -12.00 -8.02
CA SER A 9 43.25 -13.03 -9.07
C SER A 9 44.41 -14.01 -8.95
N LEU A 10 44.09 -15.27 -8.62
CA LEU A 10 45.09 -16.35 -8.54
C LEU A 10 45.74 -16.70 -9.88
N HIS A 11 45.13 -16.30 -11.00
CA HIS A 11 45.61 -16.65 -12.35
C HIS A 11 46.35 -15.50 -13.03
N SER A 12 46.05 -14.25 -12.68
CA SER A 12 46.66 -13.07 -13.31
C SER A 12 47.56 -12.27 -12.37
N GLU A 13 47.67 -12.66 -11.09
CA GLU A 13 48.39 -11.94 -10.02
C GLU A 13 47.95 -10.48 -9.84
N LYS A 14 46.82 -10.09 -10.45
CA LYS A 14 46.26 -8.74 -10.32
C LYS A 14 45.37 -8.65 -9.09
N SER A 15 45.52 -7.55 -8.36
CA SER A 15 44.59 -7.16 -7.31
C SER A 15 43.65 -6.04 -7.78
N GLY A 16 42.44 -6.03 -7.24
CA GLY A 16 41.48 -4.96 -7.44
C GLY A 16 40.60 -4.74 -6.22
N HIS A 17 39.81 -3.69 -6.25
CA HIS A 17 38.77 -3.41 -5.27
C HIS A 17 37.43 -3.33 -5.99
N LEU A 18 36.40 -3.97 -5.42
CA LEU A 18 35.02 -3.71 -5.86
C LEU A 18 34.53 -2.44 -5.17
N SER A 19 33.86 -1.60 -5.95
CA SER A 19 33.18 -0.42 -5.47
C SER A 19 31.77 -0.78 -5.02
N SER A 20 31.32 -0.23 -3.89
CA SER A 20 29.92 -0.27 -3.43
C SER A 20 29.04 0.79 -4.09
N VAL A 21 29.57 1.58 -5.04
CA VAL A 21 28.84 2.66 -5.72
C VAL A 21 27.58 2.11 -6.40
N GLY A 22 26.43 2.66 -6.02
CA GLY A 22 25.12 2.33 -6.58
C GLY A 22 24.31 1.30 -5.79
N TYR A 23 24.81 0.81 -4.66
CA TYR A 23 24.12 -0.22 -3.86
C TYR A 23 23.10 0.37 -2.86
N GLU A 24 23.37 1.54 -2.29
CA GLU A 24 22.49 2.15 -1.29
C GLU A 24 21.52 3.15 -1.91
N ALA A 25 20.22 2.85 -1.83
CA ALA A 25 19.19 3.81 -2.18
C ALA A 25 19.07 4.85 -1.05
N GLU A 26 19.16 6.13 -1.37
CA GLU A 26 18.84 7.19 -0.41
C GLU A 26 17.36 7.06 0.00
N VAL A 27 17.14 6.86 1.30
CA VAL A 27 15.80 6.71 1.90
C VAL A 27 15.47 7.98 2.64
N SER A 28 14.28 8.54 2.38
CA SER A 28 13.75 9.66 3.15
C SER A 28 12.46 9.27 3.86
N TYR A 29 12.22 9.89 5.00
CA TYR A 29 11.06 9.60 5.85
C TYR A 29 10.15 10.84 5.99
N PRO A 30 8.82 10.65 6.10
CA PRO A 30 7.87 11.73 6.33
C PRO A 30 8.18 12.61 7.55
N SER A 31 8.77 12.07 8.62
CA SER A 31 9.15 12.84 9.83
C SER A 31 10.08 14.02 9.54
N SER A 32 10.83 13.98 8.43
CA SER A 32 11.79 15.03 8.07
C SER A 32 11.16 16.34 7.59
N ILE A 33 9.84 16.38 7.36
CA ILE A 33 9.16 17.58 6.89
C ILE A 33 9.11 18.66 7.98
N LYS A 34 9.33 19.92 7.57
CA LYS A 34 9.31 21.08 8.49
C LYS A 34 8.18 22.07 8.21
N GLU A 35 7.55 21.93 7.05
CA GLU A 35 6.51 22.83 6.57
C GLU A 35 5.51 22.08 5.69
N ARG A 36 4.38 22.73 5.40
CA ARG A 36 3.37 22.16 4.52
C ARG A 36 3.97 21.95 3.12
N PRO A 37 3.64 20.82 2.45
CA PRO A 37 4.11 20.55 1.10
C PRO A 37 3.75 21.67 0.13
N ARG A 38 4.69 22.03 -0.76
CA ARG A 38 4.53 23.14 -1.70
C ARG A 38 4.27 22.63 -3.11
N PHE A 39 3.31 23.25 -3.79
CA PHE A 39 2.95 22.92 -5.18
C PHE A 39 2.77 24.19 -6.00
N VAL A 40 3.20 24.13 -7.27
CA VAL A 40 2.90 25.14 -8.28
C VAL A 40 1.88 24.51 -9.23
N MET A 41 0.67 25.04 -9.24
CA MET A 41 -0.46 24.42 -9.95
C MET A 41 -0.87 25.29 -11.13
N PRO A 42 -0.99 24.72 -12.35
CA PRO A 42 -1.60 25.44 -13.46
C PRO A 42 -3.07 25.70 -13.12
N VAL A 43 -3.44 26.97 -13.05
CA VAL A 43 -4.83 27.38 -12.80
C VAL A 43 -5.26 28.29 -13.94
N TYR A 44 -6.28 27.88 -14.68
CA TYR A 44 -6.80 28.71 -15.74
C TYR A 44 -7.68 29.83 -15.19
N MET A 45 -7.61 31.00 -15.80
CA MET A 45 -8.31 32.18 -15.30
C MET A 45 -9.85 32.08 -15.50
N PRO A 46 -10.66 32.69 -14.61
CA PRO A 46 -10.27 33.29 -13.33
C PRO A 46 -9.87 32.23 -12.28
N VAL A 47 -9.00 32.58 -11.33
CA VAL A 47 -8.43 31.64 -10.35
C VAL A 47 -9.48 31.17 -9.34
N GLU A 48 -10.47 32.01 -9.05
CA GLU A 48 -11.46 31.85 -7.99
C GLU A 48 -12.68 31.04 -8.43
N GLU A 49 -12.98 31.03 -9.73
CA GLU A 49 -14.21 30.47 -10.27
C GLU A 49 -13.96 29.53 -11.43
N VAL A 50 -14.77 28.47 -11.49
CA VAL A 50 -14.72 27.51 -12.60
C VAL A 50 -15.29 28.17 -13.85
N ASN A 51 -14.47 28.17 -14.90
CA ASN A 51 -14.80 28.74 -16.19
C ASN A 51 -15.76 27.80 -16.95
N SER A 52 -16.62 28.35 -17.81
CA SER A 52 -17.61 27.57 -18.56
C SER A 52 -16.97 26.55 -19.50
N TRP A 53 -15.77 26.83 -20.01
CA TRP A 53 -15.06 25.88 -20.87
C TRP A 53 -14.46 24.71 -20.08
N GLU A 54 -14.02 24.90 -18.83
CA GLU A 54 -13.53 23.81 -17.96
C GLU A 54 -14.66 22.80 -17.75
N ARG A 55 -15.85 23.32 -17.41
CA ARG A 55 -17.08 22.49 -17.31
C ARG A 55 -17.38 21.79 -18.62
N ASN A 56 -17.24 22.49 -19.74
CA ASN A 56 -17.54 21.95 -21.06
C ASN A 56 -16.63 20.76 -21.40
N ILE A 57 -15.31 20.93 -21.31
CA ILE A 57 -14.35 19.86 -21.61
C ILE A 57 -14.56 18.68 -20.67
N LEU A 58 -14.74 18.94 -19.37
CA LEU A 58 -14.93 17.86 -18.39
C LEU A 58 -16.31 17.19 -18.50
N SER A 59 -17.32 17.86 -19.05
CA SER A 59 -18.65 17.26 -19.32
C SER A 59 -18.60 16.31 -20.52
N GLN A 60 -17.71 16.56 -21.49
CA GLN A 60 -17.52 15.73 -22.68
C GLN A 60 -16.88 14.37 -22.36
N GLU A 61 -16.79 13.50 -23.37
CA GLU A 61 -16.04 12.25 -23.25
C GLU A 61 -14.55 12.56 -23.10
N LEU A 62 -13.97 12.20 -21.96
CA LEU A 62 -12.54 12.38 -21.73
C LEU A 62 -11.76 11.46 -22.69
N THR A 63 -10.84 12.03 -23.44
CA THR A 63 -9.95 11.31 -24.36
C THR A 63 -8.58 11.09 -23.73
N GLY A 64 -7.75 10.24 -24.35
CA GLY A 64 -6.35 10.07 -23.93
C GLY A 64 -5.51 11.34 -24.05
N GLU A 65 -5.97 12.32 -24.83
CA GLU A 65 -5.31 13.61 -25.09
C GLU A 65 -5.80 14.72 -24.14
N THR A 66 -6.84 14.46 -23.34
CA THR A 66 -7.38 15.48 -22.42
C THR A 66 -6.35 15.80 -21.34
N SER A 67 -5.85 17.03 -21.31
CA SER A 67 -4.80 17.47 -20.39
C SER A 67 -5.23 17.36 -18.91
N SER A 68 -4.31 16.86 -18.07
CA SER A 68 -4.47 16.85 -16.61
C SER A 68 -4.58 18.26 -16.01
N SER A 69 -3.99 19.27 -16.64
CA SER A 69 -4.05 20.67 -16.17
C SER A 69 -5.48 21.19 -16.02
N ILE A 70 -6.40 20.74 -16.88
CA ILE A 70 -7.81 21.12 -16.85
C ILE A 70 -8.48 20.56 -15.59
N ALA A 71 -8.19 19.29 -15.26
CA ALA A 71 -8.68 18.66 -14.04
C ALA A 71 -8.03 19.28 -12.79
N VAL A 72 -6.74 19.61 -12.84
CA VAL A 72 -6.01 20.28 -11.74
C VAL A 72 -6.64 21.63 -11.44
N SER A 73 -6.80 22.49 -12.45
CA SER A 73 -7.42 23.80 -12.30
C SER A 73 -8.86 23.71 -11.78
N PHE A 74 -9.68 22.83 -12.37
CA PHE A 74 -11.06 22.60 -11.94
C PHE A 74 -11.13 22.13 -10.48
N LEU A 75 -10.36 21.10 -10.11
CA LEU A 75 -10.35 20.55 -8.75
C LEU A 75 -9.82 21.58 -7.75
N PHE A 76 -8.75 22.31 -8.07
CA PHE A 76 -8.25 23.40 -7.22
C PHE A 76 -9.37 24.39 -6.84
N LYS A 77 -10.14 24.86 -7.83
CA LYS A 77 -11.26 25.78 -7.62
C LYS A 77 -12.40 25.18 -6.79
N GLN A 78 -12.75 23.91 -7.03
CA GLN A 78 -13.82 23.25 -6.27
C GLN A 78 -13.41 22.95 -4.83
N LEU A 79 -12.17 22.54 -4.60
CA LEU A 79 -11.67 22.23 -3.26
C LEU A 79 -11.59 23.46 -2.36
N GLN A 80 -11.51 24.69 -2.88
CA GLN A 80 -11.65 25.92 -2.07
C GLN A 80 -13.04 26.09 -1.45
N LYS A 81 -14.08 25.50 -2.07
CA LYS A 81 -15.47 25.63 -1.65
C LYS A 81 -15.86 24.60 -0.59
N ILE A 82 -15.13 23.49 -0.51
CA ILE A 82 -15.35 22.44 0.50
C ILE A 82 -14.78 22.92 1.83
N LYS A 83 -15.65 23.10 2.83
CA LYS A 83 -15.32 23.69 4.12
C LYS A 83 -15.79 22.82 5.26
N ALA A 84 -14.97 22.69 6.29
CA ALA A 84 -15.35 22.10 7.57
C ALA A 84 -14.72 22.87 8.72
N THR A 85 -15.38 22.84 9.88
CA THR A 85 -14.88 23.47 11.11
C THR A 85 -14.19 22.44 11.98
N LEU A 86 -13.04 22.80 12.54
CA LEU A 86 -12.25 21.91 13.40
C LEU A 86 -12.82 21.83 14.82
N ASP A 87 -13.09 20.62 15.29
CA ASP A 87 -13.50 20.38 16.68
C ASP A 87 -12.33 20.49 17.68
N ASP A 88 -11.12 20.20 17.19
CA ASP A 88 -9.86 20.21 17.94
C ASP A 88 -8.70 20.66 17.03
N ASP A 89 -7.58 21.05 17.63
CA ASP A 89 -6.35 21.40 16.90
C ASP A 89 -5.91 20.25 15.98
N TRP A 90 -5.63 20.57 14.72
CA TRP A 90 -5.09 19.62 13.76
C TRP A 90 -3.62 19.91 13.51
N THR A 91 -2.76 19.00 13.94
CA THR A 91 -1.31 19.04 13.72
C THR A 91 -0.84 17.76 13.05
N SER A 92 0.27 17.78 12.33
CA SER A 92 0.98 16.59 11.85
C SER A 92 2.46 16.91 11.67
N PHE A 93 3.35 16.08 12.21
CA PHE A 93 4.82 16.29 12.18
C PHE A 93 5.24 17.68 12.70
N GLY A 94 4.60 18.14 13.77
CA GLY A 94 4.82 19.48 14.33
C GLY A 94 4.23 20.64 13.49
N ILE A 95 3.74 20.37 12.28
CA ILE A 95 3.07 21.37 11.43
C ILE A 95 1.64 21.56 11.93
N THR A 96 1.27 22.80 12.25
CA THR A 96 -0.12 23.15 12.54
C THR A 96 -0.88 23.32 11.24
N ILE A 97 -1.92 22.50 11.02
CA ILE A 97 -2.82 22.58 9.86
C ILE A 97 -3.93 23.60 10.15
N GLY A 98 -4.51 23.53 11.35
CA GLY A 98 -5.50 24.50 11.83
C GLY A 98 -5.76 24.34 13.32
N ARG A 99 -6.32 25.38 13.93
CA ARG A 99 -6.71 25.40 15.33
C ARG A 99 -8.18 25.06 15.51
N LYS A 100 -8.54 24.62 16.71
CA LYS A 100 -9.93 24.42 17.12
C LYS A 100 -10.80 25.64 16.78
N GLY A 101 -11.95 25.38 16.16
CA GLY A 101 -12.90 26.39 15.71
C GLY A 101 -12.58 27.04 14.36
N GLU A 102 -11.39 26.82 13.79
CA GLU A 102 -11.06 27.34 12.46
C GLU A 102 -11.82 26.58 11.38
N THR A 103 -12.22 27.31 10.33
CA THR A 103 -12.78 26.71 9.11
C THR A 103 -11.64 26.44 8.15
N ILE A 104 -11.51 25.18 7.73
CA ILE A 104 -10.46 24.70 6.86
C ILE A 104 -11.04 24.11 5.58
N THR A 105 -10.22 24.07 4.54
CA THR A 105 -10.52 23.42 3.26
C THR A 105 -9.50 22.32 3.00
N PRO A 106 -9.74 21.41 2.04
CA PRO A 106 -8.71 20.48 1.58
C PRO A 106 -7.39 21.19 1.20
N LEU A 107 -7.46 22.39 0.64
CA LEU A 107 -6.26 23.13 0.25
C LEU A 107 -5.48 23.70 1.44
N SER A 108 -6.07 23.83 2.62
CA SER A 108 -5.35 24.21 3.86
C SER A 108 -4.24 23.23 4.23
N LEU A 109 -4.25 22.01 3.68
CA LEU A 109 -3.25 20.97 3.92
C LEU A 109 -1.93 21.20 3.17
N ILE A 110 -1.87 22.10 2.19
CA ILE A 110 -0.69 22.32 1.35
C ILE A 110 -0.51 23.82 1.05
N ASN A 111 0.70 24.20 0.66
CA ASN A 111 1.01 25.54 0.19
C ASN A 111 0.96 25.55 -1.34
N ILE A 112 0.06 26.34 -1.93
CA ILE A 112 -0.14 26.37 -3.37
C ILE A 112 0.23 27.75 -3.91
N THR A 113 1.05 27.77 -4.95
CA THR A 113 1.27 28.95 -5.80
C THR A 113 0.53 28.72 -7.12
N PRO A 114 -0.58 29.42 -7.39
CA PRO A 114 -1.25 29.34 -8.69
C PRO A 114 -0.30 29.83 -9.79
N ASP A 115 -0.27 29.12 -10.90
CA ASP A 115 0.40 29.50 -12.15
C ASP A 115 -0.68 29.78 -13.20
N PRO A 116 -1.07 31.06 -13.38
CA PRO A 116 -2.18 31.44 -14.24
C PRO A 116 -1.98 31.00 -15.69
N GLN A 117 -2.94 30.26 -16.23
CA GLN A 117 -2.95 29.82 -17.62
C GLN A 117 -4.04 30.55 -18.42
N ALA A 118 -3.77 30.77 -19.71
CA ALA A 118 -4.76 31.30 -20.64
C ALA A 118 -5.78 30.23 -21.04
N ASP A 119 -7.03 30.65 -21.25
CA ASP A 119 -8.12 29.75 -21.64
C ASP A 119 -7.80 29.00 -22.94
N PRO A 120 -7.95 27.67 -22.98
CA PRO A 120 -7.91 26.91 -24.22
C PRO A 120 -9.13 27.28 -25.08
N GLN A 121 -8.91 27.41 -26.39
CA GLN A 121 -9.99 27.78 -27.32
C GLN A 121 -10.96 26.61 -27.53
N GLY A 122 -12.27 26.87 -27.53
CA GLY A 122 -13.28 25.85 -27.83
C GLY A 122 -14.73 26.34 -27.79
N THR A 123 -15.62 25.54 -28.39
CA THR A 123 -17.07 25.82 -28.48
C THR A 123 -17.82 25.33 -27.25
N LEU A 124 -18.65 26.17 -26.64
CA LEU A 124 -19.43 25.86 -25.43
C LEU A 124 -20.65 24.97 -25.74
N LEU A 125 -20.91 23.97 -24.88
CA LEU A 125 -22.14 23.15 -24.90
C LEU A 125 -23.26 23.79 -24.08
N SER A 126 -24.51 23.44 -24.40
CA SER A 126 -25.73 23.96 -23.74
C SER A 126 -26.16 23.22 -22.47
N ASN A 127 -25.77 21.95 -22.30
CA ASN A 127 -26.09 21.12 -21.13
C ASN A 127 -24.80 20.64 -20.46
N LEU A 128 -24.41 21.31 -19.37
CA LEU A 128 -23.21 20.99 -18.61
C LEU A 128 -23.57 20.16 -17.37
N GLU A 129 -22.74 19.17 -17.05
CA GLU A 129 -22.82 18.47 -15.76
C GLU A 129 -22.57 19.45 -14.60
N THR A 130 -23.11 19.15 -13.43
CA THR A 130 -22.90 19.97 -12.23
C THR A 130 -21.43 19.92 -11.79
N ASP A 131 -20.95 20.95 -11.08
CA ASP A 131 -19.59 20.97 -10.55
C ASP A 131 -19.31 19.74 -9.65
N ASN A 132 -20.30 19.29 -8.89
CA ASN A 132 -20.18 18.11 -8.04
C ASN A 132 -20.06 16.81 -8.87
N ALA A 133 -20.87 16.66 -9.92
CA ALA A 133 -20.77 15.55 -10.86
C ALA A 133 -19.37 15.50 -11.52
N LEU A 134 -18.88 16.65 -11.97
CA LEU A 134 -17.57 16.78 -12.61
C LEU A 134 -16.42 16.47 -11.66
N MET A 135 -16.52 16.89 -10.39
CA MET A 135 -15.55 16.53 -9.36
C MET A 135 -15.50 15.02 -9.16
N ALA A 136 -16.65 14.35 -9.03
CA ALA A 136 -16.70 12.90 -8.95
C ALA A 136 -16.09 12.23 -10.19
N LYS A 137 -16.45 12.70 -11.39
CA LYS A 137 -15.93 12.20 -12.67
C LYS A 137 -14.42 12.33 -12.78
N CYS A 138 -13.84 13.46 -12.39
CA CYS A 138 -12.40 13.66 -12.36
C CYS A 138 -11.74 12.64 -11.43
N LEU A 139 -12.23 12.50 -10.20
CA LEU A 139 -11.64 11.58 -9.22
C LEU A 139 -11.82 10.10 -9.61
N MET A 140 -12.87 9.75 -10.36
CA MET A 140 -13.05 8.40 -10.91
C MET A 140 -11.87 7.99 -11.79
N VAL A 141 -11.27 8.92 -12.55
CA VAL A 141 -10.05 8.65 -13.34
C VAL A 141 -8.95 8.10 -12.44
N TYR A 142 -8.69 8.76 -11.30
CA TYR A 142 -7.65 8.30 -10.37
C TYR A 142 -7.88 6.86 -9.92
N ARG A 143 -9.11 6.51 -9.52
CA ARG A 143 -9.43 5.18 -9.01
C ARG A 143 -9.32 4.09 -10.07
N LEU A 144 -9.79 4.38 -11.28
CA LEU A 144 -9.85 3.43 -12.39
C LEU A 144 -8.46 3.21 -13.02
N SER A 145 -7.65 4.26 -13.11
CA SER A 145 -6.28 4.16 -13.65
C SER A 145 -5.34 3.37 -12.75
N GLN A 146 -5.60 3.31 -11.44
CA GLN A 146 -4.83 2.47 -10.49
C GLN A 146 -5.24 0.99 -10.50
N ALA A 147 -6.37 0.64 -11.13
CA ALA A 147 -6.79 -0.75 -11.24
C ALA A 147 -5.85 -1.54 -12.18
N PRO A 148 -5.65 -2.85 -11.96
CA PRO A 148 -4.88 -3.67 -12.89
C PRO A 148 -5.51 -3.65 -14.29
N GLN A 149 -4.83 -3.02 -15.26
CA GLN A 149 -5.37 -2.80 -16.61
C GLN A 149 -5.61 -4.11 -17.39
N ASN A 150 -4.99 -5.20 -16.96
CA ASN A 150 -5.23 -6.55 -17.50
C ASN A 150 -6.50 -7.23 -16.96
N GLN A 151 -7.29 -6.57 -16.11
CA GLN A 151 -8.52 -7.10 -15.50
C GLN A 151 -9.74 -6.25 -15.90
N SER A 152 -10.12 -6.29 -17.18
CA SER A 152 -11.20 -5.47 -17.74
C SER A 152 -12.53 -5.63 -17.00
N SER A 153 -12.91 -6.85 -16.62
CA SER A 153 -14.13 -7.14 -15.86
C SER A 153 -14.15 -6.46 -14.49
N TYR A 154 -13.02 -6.46 -13.78
CA TYR A 154 -12.89 -5.75 -12.50
C TYR A 154 -13.07 -4.24 -12.66
N ILE A 155 -12.48 -3.66 -13.71
CA ILE A 155 -12.59 -2.22 -14.00
C ILE A 155 -14.05 -1.87 -14.34
N GLU A 156 -14.75 -2.70 -15.11
CA GLU A 156 -16.17 -2.51 -15.41
C GLU A 156 -17.05 -2.57 -14.16
N ASP A 157 -16.84 -3.55 -13.29
CA ASP A 157 -17.60 -3.67 -12.03
C ASP A 157 -17.30 -2.52 -11.06
N LEU A 158 -16.04 -2.06 -11.02
CA LEU A 158 -15.66 -0.88 -10.27
C LEU A 158 -16.35 0.37 -10.81
N MET A 159 -16.33 0.57 -12.12
CA MET A 159 -17.01 1.69 -12.78
C MET A 159 -18.51 1.67 -12.49
N LYS A 160 -19.20 0.53 -12.65
CA LYS A 160 -20.64 0.39 -12.33
C LYS A 160 -20.95 0.78 -10.89
N ARG A 161 -20.13 0.35 -9.93
CA ARG A 161 -20.29 0.70 -8.50
C ARG A 161 -20.10 2.19 -8.24
N LEU A 162 -19.08 2.80 -8.84
CA LEU A 162 -18.83 4.26 -8.71
C LEU A 162 -19.94 5.08 -9.36
N THR A 163 -20.41 4.71 -10.56
CA THR A 163 -21.55 5.37 -11.20
C THR A 163 -22.79 5.30 -10.32
N LYS A 164 -23.09 4.14 -9.73
CA LYS A 164 -24.23 3.99 -8.81
C LYS A 164 -24.09 4.89 -7.58
N LEU A 165 -22.87 5.01 -7.04
CA LEU A 165 -22.57 5.88 -5.89
C LEU A 165 -22.85 7.35 -6.21
N PHE A 166 -22.37 7.84 -7.36
CA PHE A 166 -22.43 9.25 -7.74
C PHE A 166 -23.70 9.66 -8.49
N ARG A 167 -24.63 8.74 -8.76
CA ARG A 167 -26.00 9.11 -9.17
C ARG A 167 -26.80 9.74 -8.03
N SER A 168 -26.38 9.54 -6.78
CA SER A 168 -27.07 10.12 -5.62
C SER A 168 -26.66 11.57 -5.39
N PHE A 169 -27.56 12.34 -4.75
CA PHE A 169 -27.24 13.66 -4.21
C PHE A 169 -25.99 13.60 -3.31
N PRO A 170 -25.07 14.58 -3.37
CA PRO A 170 -25.14 15.87 -4.09
C PRO A 170 -24.53 15.89 -5.50
N TYR A 171 -24.21 14.72 -6.08
CA TYR A 171 -23.44 14.66 -7.34
C TYR A 171 -24.33 14.57 -8.57
N GLU A 172 -25.34 13.70 -8.55
CA GLU A 172 -26.30 13.52 -9.66
C GLU A 172 -25.64 13.24 -11.01
N LEU A 173 -24.48 12.55 -11.00
CA LEU A 173 -23.70 12.23 -12.19
C LEU A 173 -24.50 11.32 -13.12
N SER A 174 -24.79 11.80 -14.33
CA SER A 174 -25.59 11.05 -15.31
C SER A 174 -24.82 9.83 -15.83
N GLU A 175 -23.68 10.07 -16.49
CA GLU A 175 -22.80 9.07 -17.09
C GLU A 175 -21.32 9.50 -17.07
N PRO A 176 -20.40 8.70 -16.47
CA PRO A 176 -18.97 9.01 -16.46
C PRO A 176 -18.27 8.60 -17.78
N ARG A 177 -18.55 9.32 -18.86
CA ARG A 177 -17.98 9.03 -20.19
C ARG A 177 -16.47 9.30 -20.24
N GLY A 178 -15.72 8.38 -20.85
CA GLY A 178 -14.28 8.54 -21.13
C GLY A 178 -13.34 8.41 -19.92
N VAL A 179 -13.82 8.15 -18.71
CA VAL A 179 -12.99 8.15 -17.47
C VAL A 179 -11.86 7.10 -17.44
N LYS A 180 -11.87 6.12 -18.36
CA LYS A 180 -10.78 5.14 -18.50
C LYS A 180 -9.65 5.60 -19.44
N ASN A 181 -9.88 6.63 -20.24
CA ASN A 181 -8.98 7.05 -21.31
C ASN A 181 -7.81 7.93 -20.82
N PRO A 182 -7.99 8.92 -19.91
CA PRO A 182 -6.92 9.80 -19.48
C PRO A 182 -6.05 9.18 -18.36
N ILE A 183 -5.50 7.98 -18.61
CA ILE A 183 -4.69 7.24 -17.63
C ILE A 183 -3.47 8.07 -17.19
N HIS A 184 -2.93 8.91 -18.08
CA HIS A 184 -1.75 9.72 -17.82
C HIS A 184 -1.93 10.72 -16.67
N TRP A 185 -3.16 11.05 -16.26
CA TRP A 185 -3.41 11.96 -15.12
C TRP A 185 -2.76 11.49 -13.82
N ILE A 186 -2.64 10.17 -13.59
CA ILE A 186 -2.00 9.64 -12.37
C ILE A 186 -0.49 9.86 -12.31
N HIS A 187 0.11 10.37 -13.39
CA HIS A 187 1.52 10.78 -13.43
C HIS A 187 1.69 12.29 -13.16
N ASP A 188 0.59 13.06 -13.21
CA ASP A 188 0.59 14.46 -12.85
C ASP A 188 0.60 14.64 -11.33
N ILE A 189 1.61 15.39 -10.89
CA ILE A 189 1.96 15.62 -9.49
C ILE A 189 0.87 16.41 -8.78
N ASN A 190 0.38 17.46 -9.43
CA ASN A 190 -0.59 18.37 -8.87
C ASN A 190 -1.94 17.68 -8.77
N TYR A 191 -2.30 16.90 -9.79
CA TYR A 191 -3.50 16.08 -9.76
C TYR A 191 -3.47 15.08 -8.60
N CYS A 192 -2.39 14.32 -8.47
CA CYS A 192 -2.12 13.40 -7.37
C CYS A 192 -2.21 14.08 -5.99
N ALA A 193 -1.58 15.25 -5.83
CA ALA A 193 -1.63 16.01 -4.59
C ALA A 193 -3.06 16.44 -4.21
N LEU A 194 -3.86 16.92 -5.19
CA LEU A 194 -5.25 17.31 -4.96
C LEU A 194 -6.13 16.12 -4.54
N VAL A 195 -5.90 14.93 -5.13
CA VAL A 195 -6.55 13.68 -4.71
C VAL A 195 -6.16 13.32 -3.27
N GLY A 196 -4.87 13.42 -2.93
CA GLY A 196 -4.35 13.12 -1.59
C GLY A 196 -4.92 14.03 -0.51
N VAL A 197 -4.93 15.35 -0.72
CA VAL A 197 -5.47 16.31 0.26
C VAL A 197 -6.97 16.17 0.44
N LEU A 198 -7.71 15.87 -0.63
CA LEU A 198 -9.15 15.61 -0.52
C LEU A 198 -9.43 14.34 0.32
N ASP A 199 -8.71 13.25 0.09
CA ASP A 199 -8.88 12.04 0.90
C ASP A 199 -8.52 12.29 2.37
N MET A 200 -7.42 13.01 2.63
CA MET A 200 -6.99 13.36 3.98
C MET A 200 -8.04 14.20 4.71
N PHE A 201 -8.58 15.22 4.03
CA PHE A 201 -9.66 16.05 4.55
C PHE A 201 -10.92 15.24 4.86
N LEU A 202 -11.44 14.47 3.90
CA LEU A 202 -12.66 13.68 4.11
C LEU A 202 -12.44 12.52 5.09
N SER A 203 -11.20 12.07 5.29
CA SER A 203 -10.86 11.10 6.34
C SER A 203 -10.91 11.72 7.74
N LYS A 204 -10.65 13.02 7.88
CA LYS A 204 -10.83 13.77 9.15
C LYS A 204 -12.30 14.09 9.40
N PHE A 205 -13.07 14.33 8.33
CA PHE A 205 -14.50 14.67 8.38
C PHE A 205 -15.39 13.57 7.75
N PRO A 206 -15.55 12.40 8.40
CA PRO A 206 -16.29 11.27 7.84
C PRO A 206 -17.80 11.52 7.67
N CYS A 207 -18.34 12.59 8.28
CA CYS A 207 -19.75 12.99 8.13
C CYS A 207 -19.95 14.15 7.14
N HIS A 208 -18.91 14.55 6.39
CA HIS A 208 -19.02 15.62 5.41
C HIS A 208 -19.95 15.21 4.25
N GLU A 209 -20.70 16.15 3.67
CA GLU A 209 -21.64 15.89 2.55
C GLU A 209 -20.98 15.23 1.32
N PHE A 210 -19.67 15.42 1.18
CA PHE A 210 -18.85 14.94 0.07
C PHE A 210 -18.03 13.69 0.40
N GLU A 211 -18.25 13.05 1.57
CA GLU A 211 -17.47 11.88 2.00
C GLU A 211 -17.44 10.77 0.94
N LYS A 212 -18.53 10.58 0.18
CA LYS A 212 -18.62 9.57 -0.87
C LYS A 212 -17.54 9.72 -1.97
N LEU A 213 -16.95 10.90 -2.15
CA LEU A 213 -15.80 11.10 -3.05
C LEU A 213 -14.61 10.19 -2.69
N ARG A 214 -14.52 9.78 -1.42
CA ARG A 214 -13.53 8.80 -0.96
C ARG A 214 -13.61 7.47 -1.68
N GLY A 215 -14.78 7.08 -2.22
CA GLY A 215 -14.91 5.93 -3.11
C GLY A 215 -13.89 5.95 -4.26
N CYS A 216 -13.48 7.14 -4.70
CA CYS A 216 -12.43 7.34 -5.69
C CYS A 216 -11.03 7.50 -5.06
N THR A 217 -10.91 8.27 -3.98
CA THR A 217 -9.60 8.69 -3.46
C THR A 217 -8.96 7.73 -2.45
N LEU A 218 -9.68 6.72 -1.95
CA LEU A 218 -9.19 5.79 -0.91
C LEU A 218 -7.85 5.10 -1.23
N VAL A 219 -7.50 4.93 -2.51
CA VAL A 219 -6.21 4.34 -2.93
C VAL A 219 -5.03 5.30 -2.88
N ALA A 220 -5.26 6.60 -2.63
CA ALA A 220 -4.21 7.55 -2.26
C ALA A 220 -3.63 7.25 -0.88
N ARG A 221 -4.47 6.74 0.03
CA ARG A 221 -4.09 6.46 1.41
C ARG A 221 -3.25 5.20 1.50
N TYR A 222 -2.11 5.31 2.18
CA TYR A 222 -1.06 4.29 2.31
C TYR A 222 -0.55 3.77 0.96
N LYS A 223 -0.61 4.60 -0.09
CA LYS A 223 -0.02 4.26 -1.38
C LYS A 223 1.49 4.12 -1.23
N ASP A 224 2.03 3.09 -1.85
CA ASP A 224 3.42 2.66 -1.71
C ASP A 224 3.82 2.26 -0.27
N CYS A 225 2.87 1.97 0.62
CA CYS A 225 3.14 1.47 1.99
C CYS A 225 2.75 0.00 2.19
N VAL A 226 2.90 -0.84 1.16
CA VAL A 226 2.36 -2.21 1.16
C VAL A 226 3.01 -3.14 2.20
N ILE A 227 4.22 -2.83 2.67
CA ILE A 227 4.92 -3.66 3.67
C ILE A 227 4.19 -3.65 5.02
N LEU A 228 3.69 -2.49 5.46
CA LEU A 228 3.00 -2.34 6.74
C LEU A 228 1.80 -3.30 6.89
N PRO A 229 0.84 -3.37 5.93
CA PRO A 229 -0.21 -4.37 6.00
C PRO A 229 0.30 -5.79 5.72
N SER A 230 1.41 -6.00 5.01
CA SER A 230 1.98 -7.34 4.79
C SER A 230 2.54 -7.95 6.08
N ILE A 231 3.26 -7.17 6.91
CA ILE A 231 3.73 -7.59 8.24
C ILE A 231 2.54 -8.02 9.12
N ASN A 232 1.54 -7.14 9.25
CA ASN A 232 0.35 -7.41 10.05
C ASN A 232 -0.43 -8.66 9.58
N GLN A 233 -0.53 -8.86 8.26
CA GLN A 233 -1.21 -10.02 7.72
C GLN A 233 -0.42 -11.32 7.88
N THR A 234 0.91 -11.23 7.87
CA THR A 234 1.80 -12.36 8.12
C THR A 234 1.70 -12.82 9.57
N ALA A 235 1.79 -11.89 10.53
CA ALA A 235 1.56 -12.18 11.95
C ALA A 235 0.18 -12.82 12.18
N LYS A 236 -0.87 -12.26 11.57
CA LYS A 236 -2.23 -12.85 11.62
C LYS A 236 -2.31 -14.23 10.95
N ALA A 237 -1.56 -14.48 9.86
CA ALA A 237 -1.53 -15.78 9.21
C ALA A 237 -0.86 -16.85 10.09
N LEU A 238 0.18 -16.45 10.84
CA LEU A 238 0.92 -17.28 11.79
C LEU A 238 0.26 -17.36 13.18
N ARG A 239 -0.78 -16.57 13.44
CA ARG A 239 -1.50 -16.49 14.73
C ARG A 239 -0.59 -16.04 15.87
N ILE A 240 0.25 -15.06 15.59
CA ILE A 240 1.12 -14.39 16.57
C ILE A 240 0.86 -12.89 16.55
N GLU A 241 1.31 -12.19 17.59
CA GLU A 241 1.28 -10.73 17.63
C GLU A 241 2.32 -10.14 16.65
N PRO A 242 2.04 -9.01 15.98
CA PRO A 242 2.97 -8.38 15.04
C PRO A 242 4.35 -8.08 15.63
N GLU A 243 4.42 -7.75 16.92
CA GLU A 243 5.66 -7.44 17.64
C GLU A 243 6.56 -8.67 17.85
N VAL A 244 5.98 -9.87 17.75
CA VAL A 244 6.71 -11.15 17.88
C VAL A 244 7.27 -11.60 16.53
N LEU A 245 6.65 -11.20 15.41
CA LEU A 245 7.08 -11.60 14.07
C LEU A 245 8.57 -11.34 13.77
N PRO A 246 9.17 -10.20 14.16
CA PRO A 246 10.60 -9.94 13.98
C PRO A 246 11.53 -10.99 14.56
N THR A 247 11.14 -11.69 15.62
CA THR A 247 12.00 -12.71 16.25
C THR A 247 12.21 -13.95 15.38
N TYR A 248 11.41 -14.11 14.32
CA TYR A 248 11.48 -15.21 13.36
C TYR A 248 12.16 -14.81 12.04
N ILE A 249 12.81 -13.64 11.98
CA ILE A 249 13.61 -13.25 10.82
C ILE A 249 15.04 -13.75 11.05
N PHE A 250 15.50 -14.65 10.18
CA PHE A 250 16.83 -15.26 10.27
C PHE A 250 17.77 -14.77 9.16
N ASP A 251 17.22 -14.45 8.00
CA ASP A 251 17.95 -13.84 6.88
C ASP A 251 18.30 -12.36 7.13
N GLN A 252 19.56 -12.00 6.83
CA GLN A 252 20.09 -10.64 7.04
C GLN A 252 19.40 -9.61 6.15
N ASP A 253 19.08 -9.95 4.91
CA ASP A 253 18.50 -9.00 3.96
C ASP A 253 17.05 -8.68 4.33
N VAL A 254 16.32 -9.66 4.88
CA VAL A 254 14.98 -9.44 5.48
C VAL A 254 15.08 -8.58 6.74
N HIS A 255 16.11 -8.79 7.56
CA HIS A 255 16.36 -7.98 8.75
C HIS A 255 16.64 -6.50 8.38
N ASP A 256 17.46 -6.26 7.38
CA ASP A 256 17.80 -4.90 6.93
C ASP A 256 16.59 -4.18 6.34
N ASP A 257 15.73 -4.92 5.62
CA ASP A 257 14.42 -4.43 5.19
C ASP A 257 13.52 -4.06 6.38
N LEU A 258 13.48 -4.89 7.43
CA LEU A 258 12.69 -4.59 8.62
C LEU A 258 13.24 -3.37 9.37
N LEU A 259 14.55 -3.25 9.50
CA LEU A 259 15.18 -2.08 10.13
C LEU A 259 14.79 -0.80 9.39
N ARG A 260 14.83 -0.79 8.05
CA ARG A 260 14.39 0.35 7.24
C ARG A 260 12.92 0.71 7.47
N VAL A 261 12.05 -0.28 7.65
CA VAL A 261 10.62 -0.06 7.91
C VAL A 261 10.37 0.46 9.33
N ASN A 262 11.17 0.03 10.31
CA ASN A 262 11.03 0.43 11.71
C ASN A 262 11.83 1.67 12.09
N ASP A 263 12.71 2.13 11.21
CA ASP A 263 13.55 3.29 11.43
C ASP A 263 12.70 4.53 11.71
N GLN A 264 13.08 5.26 12.74
CA GLN A 264 12.37 6.44 13.25
C GLN A 264 10.86 6.22 13.52
N SER A 265 10.40 4.98 13.69
CA SER A 265 8.96 4.64 13.72
C SER A 265 8.13 5.44 14.73
N ASP A 266 8.71 5.83 15.87
CA ASP A 266 8.07 6.68 16.88
C ASP A 266 7.76 8.10 16.37
N GLU A 267 8.56 8.63 15.44
CA GLU A 267 8.41 9.96 14.85
C GLU A 267 7.51 9.97 13.62
N GLN A 268 7.29 8.82 12.96
CA GLN A 268 6.59 8.71 11.68
C GLN A 268 5.07 8.93 11.74
N GLU A 269 4.50 9.17 12.93
CA GLU A 269 3.04 9.32 13.13
C GLU A 269 2.21 8.15 12.54
N MET A 270 2.77 6.94 12.41
CA MET A 270 2.14 5.79 11.72
C MET A 270 0.76 5.41 12.29
N LYS A 271 0.55 5.66 13.59
CA LYS A 271 -0.70 5.37 14.32
C LYS A 271 -1.72 6.52 14.25
N LYS A 272 -1.32 7.71 13.76
CA LYS A 272 -2.17 8.91 13.73
C LYS A 272 -2.99 8.96 12.43
N LYS A 273 -4.31 8.85 12.57
CA LYS A 273 -5.23 8.67 11.43
C LYS A 273 -5.31 9.88 10.51
N ASP A 274 -5.15 11.07 11.06
CA ASP A 274 -5.21 12.37 10.38
C ASP A 274 -3.82 12.99 10.15
N SER A 275 -2.77 12.16 10.12
CA SER A 275 -1.41 12.58 9.75
C SER A 275 -1.24 12.73 8.24
N TYR A 276 -0.19 13.45 7.82
CA TYR A 276 0.35 13.42 6.46
C TYR A 276 0.93 12.05 6.07
N PHE A 277 1.35 11.22 7.03
CA PHE A 277 2.01 9.93 6.82
C PHE A 277 1.32 9.04 5.77
N PRO A 278 0.00 8.79 5.83
CA PRO A 278 -0.68 7.92 4.87
C PRO A 278 -0.66 8.47 3.44
N TYR A 279 -0.36 9.75 3.24
CA TYR A 279 -0.40 10.43 1.94
C TYR A 279 1.00 10.82 1.46
N MET A 280 2.06 10.29 2.08
CA MET A 280 3.43 10.69 1.81
C MET A 280 3.84 10.58 0.33
N LYS A 281 3.25 9.64 -0.42
CA LYS A 281 3.49 9.47 -1.86
C LYS A 281 2.81 10.56 -2.69
N GLU A 282 1.51 10.77 -2.47
CA GLU A 282 0.72 11.76 -3.22
C GLU A 282 1.17 13.19 -2.93
N LEU A 283 1.56 13.47 -1.68
CA LEU A 283 2.04 14.76 -1.23
C LEU A 283 3.55 14.95 -1.42
N ARG A 284 4.24 13.96 -2.00
CA ARG A 284 5.68 13.98 -2.27
C ARG A 284 6.54 14.35 -1.06
N LEU A 285 6.17 13.85 0.12
CA LEU A 285 6.97 14.02 1.33
C LEU A 285 8.27 13.22 1.23
N VAL A 286 8.25 12.15 0.45
CA VAL A 286 9.40 11.28 0.18
C VAL A 286 9.54 11.02 -1.31
N SER A 287 10.78 10.89 -1.79
CA SER A 287 11.09 10.55 -3.18
C SER A 287 10.75 9.09 -3.47
N ARG A 288 11.11 8.21 -2.52
CA ARG A 288 10.80 6.79 -2.50
C ARG A 288 10.29 6.40 -1.12
N SER A 289 9.25 5.56 -1.10
CA SER A 289 8.63 5.13 0.15
C SER A 289 9.49 4.08 0.87
N PRO A 290 9.94 4.33 2.12
CA PRO A 290 10.62 3.32 2.95
C PRO A 290 9.72 2.11 3.27
N TYR A 291 8.41 2.19 2.99
CA TYR A 291 7.42 1.15 3.25
C TYR A 291 6.97 0.42 1.98
N SER A 292 7.63 0.67 0.85
CA SER A 292 7.29 0.06 -0.44
C SER A 292 7.89 -1.32 -0.61
N ALA A 293 7.25 -2.16 -1.42
CA ALA A 293 7.79 -3.47 -1.76
C ALA A 293 9.06 -3.41 -2.61
N SER A 294 9.24 -2.33 -3.38
CA SER A 294 10.45 -2.15 -4.21
C SER A 294 11.68 -1.78 -3.39
N LEU A 295 11.52 -1.07 -2.27
CA LEU A 295 12.63 -0.79 -1.37
C LEU A 295 12.86 -1.94 -0.38
N ASN A 296 11.83 -2.75 -0.08
CA ASN A 296 11.93 -3.87 0.86
C ASN A 296 11.56 -5.20 0.20
N PRO A 297 12.28 -5.64 -0.85
CA PRO A 297 11.92 -6.81 -1.64
C PRO A 297 12.00 -8.11 -0.83
N ASN A 298 12.99 -8.28 0.04
CA ASN A 298 13.21 -9.51 0.80
C ASN A 298 12.11 -9.70 1.83
N LEU A 299 11.81 -8.67 2.61
CA LEU A 299 10.72 -8.69 3.60
C LEU A 299 9.34 -8.84 2.93
N PHE A 300 9.12 -8.19 1.79
CA PHE A 300 7.89 -8.36 1.01
C PHE A 300 7.69 -9.81 0.60
N MET A 301 8.72 -10.41 -0.01
CA MET A 301 8.65 -11.76 -0.55
C MET A 301 8.50 -12.79 0.57
N TRP A 302 9.25 -12.64 1.67
CA TRP A 302 9.13 -13.49 2.86
C TRP A 302 7.71 -13.48 3.45
N CYS A 303 7.11 -12.30 3.66
CA CYS A 303 5.71 -12.16 4.11
C CYS A 303 4.73 -12.88 3.17
N HIS A 304 4.91 -12.73 1.86
CA HIS A 304 4.02 -13.33 0.87
C HIS A 304 4.26 -14.82 0.64
N PHE A 305 5.47 -15.34 0.88
CA PHE A 305 5.70 -16.79 0.93
C PHE A 305 4.92 -17.42 2.07
N ILE A 306 5.03 -16.88 3.29
CA ILE A 306 4.23 -17.31 4.45
C ILE A 306 2.73 -17.26 4.11
N GLY A 307 2.24 -16.12 3.61
CA GLY A 307 0.84 -16.00 3.26
C GLY A 307 0.38 -16.99 2.18
N THR A 308 1.25 -17.32 1.21
CA THR A 308 0.96 -18.30 0.16
C THR A 308 0.89 -19.72 0.71
N LEU A 309 1.82 -20.11 1.58
CA LEU A 309 1.85 -21.40 2.27
C LEU A 309 0.57 -21.62 3.12
N VAL A 310 0.05 -20.55 3.73
CA VAL A 310 -1.21 -20.56 4.49
C VAL A 310 -2.46 -20.42 3.59
N GLY A 311 -2.31 -20.38 2.26
CA GLY A 311 -3.43 -20.33 1.31
C GLY A 311 -4.12 -18.96 1.22
N LYS A 312 -3.46 -17.86 1.60
CA LYS A 312 -4.03 -16.51 1.49
C LYS A 312 -4.06 -16.06 0.03
N LYS A 313 -5.28 -15.93 -0.52
CA LYS A 313 -5.53 -15.46 -1.90
C LYS A 313 -4.80 -14.16 -2.25
N ARG A 314 -4.64 -13.23 -1.31
CA ARG A 314 -3.90 -11.97 -1.52
C ARG A 314 -2.42 -12.23 -1.83
N SER A 315 -1.77 -13.12 -1.06
CA SER A 315 -0.36 -13.46 -1.24
C SER A 315 -0.14 -14.34 -2.46
N ILE A 316 -1.02 -15.32 -2.72
CA ILE A 316 -0.97 -16.15 -3.93
C ILE A 316 -0.94 -15.28 -5.20
N ASN A 317 -1.71 -14.20 -5.22
CA ASN A 317 -1.82 -13.28 -6.36
C ASN A 317 -0.91 -12.05 -6.27
N ALA A 318 -0.07 -11.95 -5.23
CA ALA A 318 0.89 -10.86 -5.11
C ALA A 318 1.93 -10.98 -6.24
N LYS A 319 2.38 -9.83 -6.77
CA LYS A 319 3.42 -9.79 -7.79
C LYS A 319 4.72 -10.34 -7.21
N PHE A 320 5.39 -11.24 -7.92
CA PHE A 320 6.74 -11.65 -7.58
C PHE A 320 7.69 -10.49 -7.87
N ILE A 321 8.49 -10.10 -6.87
CA ILE A 321 9.49 -9.05 -6.97
C ILE A 321 10.86 -9.71 -6.82
N ASN A 322 11.82 -9.26 -7.60
CA ASN A 322 13.20 -9.74 -7.49
C ASN A 322 13.73 -9.39 -6.09
N CYS A 323 14.18 -10.42 -5.39
CA CYS A 323 14.81 -10.40 -4.08
C CYS A 323 16.10 -11.22 -4.18
N ASP A 324 16.96 -11.14 -3.17
CA ASP A 324 18.35 -11.61 -3.29
C ASP A 324 18.41 -13.15 -3.37
N ASN A 325 17.73 -13.84 -2.45
CA ASN A 325 17.67 -15.31 -2.45
C ASN A 325 16.24 -15.85 -2.22
N PRO A 326 15.37 -15.82 -3.24
CA PRO A 326 13.96 -16.21 -3.09
C PRO A 326 13.76 -17.66 -2.62
N GLN A 327 14.69 -18.57 -2.97
CA GLN A 327 14.63 -19.96 -2.57
C GLN A 327 14.86 -20.09 -1.06
N MET A 328 15.92 -19.47 -0.53
CA MET A 328 16.20 -19.51 0.91
C MET A 328 15.08 -18.86 1.70
N LEU A 329 14.61 -17.69 1.28
CA LEU A 329 13.47 -17.02 1.91
C LEU A 329 12.21 -17.90 1.96
N LEU A 330 11.95 -18.70 0.91
CA LEU A 330 10.83 -19.64 0.90
C LEU A 330 11.07 -20.82 1.86
N VAL A 331 12.30 -21.33 1.96
CA VAL A 331 12.66 -22.36 2.94
C VAL A 331 12.43 -21.85 4.36
N GLU A 332 12.97 -20.67 4.72
CA GLU A 332 12.76 -20.09 6.05
C GLU A 332 11.28 -19.91 6.36
N ALA A 333 10.54 -19.31 5.41
CA ALA A 333 9.10 -19.11 5.52
C ALA A 333 8.36 -20.43 5.76
N ALA A 334 8.76 -21.53 5.10
CA ALA A 334 8.15 -22.85 5.28
C ALA A 334 8.41 -23.43 6.67
N TYR A 335 9.64 -23.38 7.16
CA TYR A 335 9.99 -23.85 8.50
C TYR A 335 9.21 -23.10 9.59
N ILE A 336 9.21 -21.77 9.53
CA ILE A 336 8.52 -20.90 10.49
C ILE A 336 7.01 -21.18 10.44
N THR A 337 6.44 -21.21 9.24
CA THR A 337 5.00 -21.46 9.06
C THR A 337 4.61 -22.84 9.59
N TYR A 338 5.40 -23.86 9.29
CA TYR A 338 5.14 -25.24 9.71
C TYR A 338 5.15 -25.35 11.24
N TYR A 339 6.22 -24.93 11.92
CA TYR A 339 6.35 -25.09 13.37
C TYR A 339 5.36 -24.23 14.15
N LEU A 340 5.09 -23.00 13.70
CA LEU A 340 4.09 -22.15 14.34
C LEU A 340 2.67 -22.65 14.12
N LEU A 341 2.33 -23.18 12.95
CA LEU A 341 0.98 -23.71 12.70
C LEU A 341 0.76 -25.09 13.33
N LYS A 342 1.76 -25.96 13.33
CA LYS A 342 1.72 -27.26 14.03
C LYS A 342 1.46 -27.06 15.53
N SER A 343 2.12 -26.08 16.14
CA SER A 343 1.97 -25.75 17.56
C SER A 343 0.69 -24.96 17.88
N SER A 344 0.30 -24.00 17.03
CA SER A 344 -0.85 -23.12 17.27
C SER A 344 -2.22 -23.78 17.07
N LEU A 345 -2.28 -24.96 16.43
CA LEU A 345 -3.49 -25.79 16.40
C LEU A 345 -3.94 -26.23 17.80
N GLN A 346 -3.06 -26.18 18.81
CA GLN A 346 -3.35 -26.67 20.15
C GLN A 346 -3.63 -25.54 21.18
N ILE A 347 -3.16 -24.31 20.96
CA ILE A 347 -3.01 -23.29 22.02
C ILE A 347 -4.10 -22.20 22.00
N TYR A 348 -4.67 -21.85 20.84
CA TYR A 348 -5.52 -20.64 20.69
C TYR A 348 -7.04 -20.91 20.60
N CYS A 349 -7.54 -21.99 21.20
CA CYS A 349 -8.98 -22.19 21.34
C CYS A 349 -9.48 -21.51 22.62
N VAL A 350 -10.25 -20.43 22.50
CA VAL A 350 -11.14 -20.02 23.60
C VAL A 350 -12.18 -21.12 23.76
N ARG A 351 -12.14 -21.83 24.88
CA ARG A 351 -13.04 -22.96 25.17
C ARG A 351 -13.95 -22.56 26.32
N PHE A 352 -15.24 -22.53 26.04
CA PHE A 352 -16.27 -22.44 27.06
C PHE A 352 -16.66 -23.86 27.46
N VAL A 353 -16.82 -24.08 28.76
CA VAL A 353 -17.27 -25.37 29.33
C VAL A 353 -18.53 -25.10 30.14
N GLY A 354 -19.46 -26.05 30.14
CA GLY A 354 -20.75 -25.91 30.82
C GLY A 354 -20.67 -26.23 32.31
N THR A 355 -19.62 -26.94 32.74
CA THR A 355 -19.43 -27.38 34.13
C THR A 355 -17.98 -27.25 34.60
N GLU A 356 -17.79 -27.19 35.92
CA GLU A 356 -16.46 -27.17 36.53
C GLU A 356 -15.70 -28.49 36.30
N ALA A 357 -16.41 -29.63 36.24
CA ALA A 357 -15.79 -30.93 35.93
C ALA A 357 -15.18 -30.96 34.52
N GLU A 358 -15.87 -30.39 33.53
CA GLU A 358 -15.35 -30.23 32.17
C GLU A 358 -14.14 -29.29 32.13
N ARG A 359 -14.15 -28.23 32.95
CA ARG A 359 -13.00 -27.33 33.10
C ARG A 359 -11.76 -28.08 33.57
N GLU A 360 -11.89 -28.91 34.60
CA GLU A 360 -10.77 -29.65 35.17
C GLU A 360 -10.17 -30.68 34.20
N ILE A 361 -11.01 -31.40 33.46
CA ILE A 361 -10.58 -32.34 32.41
C ILE A 361 -9.82 -31.57 31.33
N LEU A 362 -10.36 -30.43 30.91
CA LEU A 362 -9.74 -29.61 29.89
C LEU A 362 -8.38 -29.06 30.35
N VAL A 363 -8.28 -28.51 31.56
CA VAL A 363 -7.03 -27.99 32.12
C VAL A 363 -5.96 -29.09 32.22
N LYS A 364 -6.33 -30.33 32.59
CA LYS A 364 -5.40 -31.46 32.59
C LYS A 364 -4.91 -31.81 31.18
N SER A 365 -5.79 -31.79 30.18
CA SER A 365 -5.40 -32.03 28.78
C SER A 365 -4.46 -30.95 28.23
N LEU A 366 -4.64 -29.69 28.64
CA LEU A 366 -3.80 -28.56 28.22
C LEU A 366 -2.36 -28.65 28.76
N LYS A 367 -2.15 -29.28 29.92
CA LYS A 367 -0.80 -29.49 30.49
C LYS A 367 0.07 -30.45 29.68
N ASN A 368 -0.54 -31.26 28.80
CA ASN A 368 0.14 -32.23 27.95
C ASN A 368 0.36 -31.72 26.51
N ILE A 369 0.04 -30.45 26.23
CA ILE A 369 0.29 -29.84 24.93
C ILE A 369 1.78 -29.60 24.76
N GLU A 370 2.33 -30.03 23.62
CA GLU A 370 3.71 -29.70 23.26
C GLU A 370 3.89 -28.18 23.22
N LYS A 371 4.91 -27.70 23.93
CA LYS A 371 5.25 -26.28 23.94
C LYS A 371 5.63 -25.86 22.51
N PRO A 372 5.18 -24.69 22.04
CA PRO A 372 5.60 -24.18 20.73
C PRO A 372 7.12 -24.02 20.70
N MET A 373 7.73 -24.40 19.58
CA MET A 373 9.16 -24.19 19.39
C MET A 373 9.49 -22.69 19.41
N THR A 374 10.59 -22.37 20.08
CA THR A 374 11.19 -21.05 20.12
C THR A 374 11.85 -20.73 18.77
N PRO A 375 12.07 -19.44 18.44
CA PRO A 375 12.77 -19.08 17.21
C PRO A 375 14.14 -19.75 17.05
N SER A 376 14.93 -19.82 18.13
CA SER A 376 16.24 -20.48 18.13
C SER A 376 16.13 -21.98 17.83
N GLU A 377 15.13 -22.67 18.37
CA GLU A 377 14.90 -24.09 18.06
C GLU A 377 14.55 -24.30 16.59
N ILE A 378 13.69 -23.44 16.01
CA ILE A 378 13.37 -23.50 14.57
C ILE A 378 14.63 -23.26 13.73
N PHE A 379 15.44 -22.28 14.10
CA PHE A 379 16.71 -21.99 13.42
C PHE A 379 17.66 -23.20 13.45
N TYR A 380 17.83 -23.85 14.61
CA TYR A 380 18.63 -25.07 14.70
C TYR A 380 18.08 -26.23 13.86
N GLN A 381 16.75 -26.36 13.73
CA GLN A 381 16.16 -27.35 12.84
C GLN A 381 16.48 -27.06 11.36
N MET A 382 16.50 -25.78 10.97
CA MET A 382 16.91 -25.40 9.61
C MET A 382 18.38 -25.73 9.35
N GLU A 383 19.27 -25.42 10.29
CA GLU A 383 20.70 -25.76 10.19
C GLU A 383 20.92 -27.27 10.12
N PHE A 384 20.24 -28.04 10.97
CA PHE A 384 20.32 -29.51 10.99
C PHE A 384 19.91 -30.14 9.66
N CYS A 385 18.92 -29.56 8.99
CA CYS A 385 18.45 -29.99 7.68
C CYS A 385 19.20 -29.34 6.51
N GLU A 386 20.34 -28.68 6.76
CA GLU A 386 21.15 -27.97 5.76
C GLU A 386 20.33 -27.00 4.90
N TYR A 387 19.35 -26.33 5.52
CA TYR A 387 18.43 -25.40 4.86
C TYR A 387 17.66 -26.02 3.68
N ARG A 388 17.31 -27.31 3.81
CA ARG A 388 16.40 -28.01 2.89
C ARG A 388 15.08 -28.31 3.57
N LEU A 389 14.00 -28.35 2.81
CA LEU A 389 12.71 -28.79 3.33
C LEU A 389 12.74 -30.30 3.61
N SER A 390 12.38 -30.69 4.84
CA SER A 390 12.13 -32.10 5.18
C SER A 390 10.85 -32.60 4.50
N ASP A 391 10.73 -33.90 4.32
CA ASP A 391 9.53 -34.50 3.70
C ASP A 391 8.26 -34.22 4.52
N GLU A 392 8.37 -34.17 5.85
CA GLU A 392 7.26 -33.80 6.73
C GLU A 392 6.74 -32.38 6.43
N ILE A 393 7.64 -31.42 6.19
CA ILE A 393 7.27 -30.05 5.84
C ILE A 393 6.65 -30.00 4.44
N LYS A 394 7.21 -30.76 3.47
CA LYS A 394 6.65 -30.85 2.11
C LYS A 394 5.22 -31.40 2.14
N GLU A 395 5.00 -32.50 2.86
CA GLU A 395 3.69 -33.14 3.02
C GLU A 395 2.69 -32.21 3.70
N PHE A 396 3.11 -31.48 4.75
CA PHE A 396 2.25 -30.52 5.45
C PHE A 396 1.69 -29.45 4.51
N PHE A 397 2.49 -28.95 3.56
CA PHE A 397 2.05 -27.93 2.61
C PHE A 397 1.44 -28.47 1.32
N ALA A 398 1.56 -29.77 1.02
CA ALA A 398 1.12 -30.36 -0.24
C ALA A 398 -0.33 -30.03 -0.61
N ILE A 399 -1.25 -30.06 0.36
CA ILE A 399 -2.67 -29.72 0.15
C ILE A 399 -2.83 -28.25 -0.24
N SER A 400 -2.18 -27.35 0.50
CA SER A 400 -2.22 -25.91 0.24
C SER A 400 -1.68 -25.59 -1.15
N ILE A 401 -0.54 -26.17 -1.52
CA ILE A 401 0.08 -25.98 -2.84
C ILE A 401 -0.79 -26.54 -3.97
N LYS A 402 -1.35 -27.73 -3.82
CA LYS A 402 -2.27 -28.34 -4.80
C LYS A 402 -3.53 -27.49 -5.00
N SER A 403 -3.99 -26.79 -3.97
CA SER A 403 -5.16 -25.90 -4.06
C SER A 403 -4.93 -24.61 -4.86
N ILE A 404 -3.67 -24.28 -5.18
CA ILE A 404 -3.33 -23.12 -6.01
C ILE A 404 -3.68 -23.44 -7.48
N VAL A 405 -4.90 -23.08 -7.89
CA VAL A 405 -5.39 -23.25 -9.28
C VAL A 405 -5.11 -21.98 -10.07
N ALA A 406 -4.43 -22.13 -11.22
CA ALA A 406 -4.13 -21.06 -12.17
C ALA A 406 -3.61 -19.75 -11.52
N PRO A 407 -2.47 -19.79 -10.80
CA PRO A 407 -1.90 -18.59 -10.22
C PRO A 407 -1.57 -17.58 -11.33
N ARG A 408 -1.65 -16.29 -11.02
CA ARG A 408 -1.32 -15.23 -12.00
C ARG A 408 0.13 -15.40 -12.48
N PRO A 409 0.44 -15.13 -13.76
CA PRO A 409 1.83 -15.09 -14.23
C PRO A 409 2.66 -14.10 -13.39
N ASN A 410 3.91 -14.45 -13.11
CA ASN A 410 4.83 -13.64 -12.30
C ASN A 410 4.27 -13.28 -10.91
N SER A 411 3.58 -14.23 -10.28
CA SER A 411 3.08 -14.09 -8.90
C SER A 411 3.85 -14.97 -7.93
N VAL A 412 3.77 -14.63 -6.65
CA VAL A 412 4.34 -15.42 -5.56
C VAL A 412 3.76 -16.84 -5.56
N GLY A 413 2.44 -16.97 -5.78
CA GLY A 413 1.79 -18.28 -5.87
C GLY A 413 2.30 -19.15 -7.03
N ALA A 414 2.63 -18.55 -8.17
CA ALA A 414 3.22 -19.27 -9.30
C ALA A 414 4.62 -19.79 -8.95
N TYR A 415 5.46 -18.96 -8.33
CA TYR A 415 6.80 -19.34 -7.90
C TYR A 415 6.78 -20.47 -6.86
N VAL A 416 5.99 -20.32 -5.79
CA VAL A 416 5.90 -21.34 -4.73
C VAL A 416 5.39 -22.66 -5.29
N LYS A 417 4.37 -22.63 -6.15
CA LYS A 417 3.85 -23.85 -6.78
C LYS A 417 4.92 -24.55 -7.62
N GLN A 418 5.67 -23.80 -8.41
CA GLN A 418 6.75 -24.35 -9.23
C GLN A 418 7.85 -24.97 -8.35
N TYR A 419 8.28 -24.28 -7.29
CA TYR A 419 9.31 -24.75 -6.38
C TYR A 419 8.98 -26.12 -5.77
N PHE A 420 7.77 -26.26 -5.21
CA PHE A 420 7.33 -27.53 -4.61
C PHE A 420 7.17 -28.66 -5.64
N LEU A 421 6.72 -28.34 -6.86
CA LEU A 421 6.64 -29.33 -7.94
C LEU A 421 8.02 -29.80 -8.38
N THR A 422 9.04 -28.93 -8.43
CA THR A 422 10.39 -29.32 -8.87
C THR A 422 11.09 -30.21 -7.84
N ILE A 423 10.86 -29.99 -6.55
CA ILE A 423 11.49 -30.77 -5.46
C ILE A 423 10.81 -32.13 -5.25
N GLU A 424 9.57 -32.33 -5.68
CA GLU A 424 8.95 -33.68 -5.70
C GLU A 424 9.64 -34.64 -6.69
N TYR A 425 10.50 -34.14 -7.60
CA TYR A 425 11.21 -34.94 -8.62
C TYR A 425 12.73 -35.04 -8.40
N GLN A 426 13.26 -34.57 -7.27
CA GLN A 426 14.65 -34.74 -6.84
C GLN A 426 14.68 -35.52 -5.53
#